data_AF-A0AAD8CFP3-F1
#
_entry.id   AF-A0AAD8CFP3-F1
#
_cell.length_a   1.000
_cell.length_b   1.000
_cell.length_c   1.000
_cell.angle_alpha   90.00
_cell.angle_beta   90.00
_cell.angle_gamma   90.00
#
_symmetry.space_group_name_H-M   'P 1'
#
loop_
_entity.id
_entity.type
_entity.pdbx_description
1 polymer ?
#
loop_
_entity_poly.entity_id
_entity_poly.type
_entity_poly.pdbx_seq_one_letter_code
_entity_poly.pdbx_strand_id
1 'polypeptide(L)'
;MRVLLATIVCFSTLSVLSEAVVVKDGDFIFSLEAVKKLKDLMDDVQLKSSRMSSSAVLCAKPALPEEFRAVCQSTGAGMVFSRLKTVAVHADICEICAMAACTGCF
;
A
#
# COMPACT_ATOMS: atom_id res chain seq x y z
N MET A 1 -26.30 -2.23 -31.26
CA MET A 1 -26.80 -1.89 -29.91
C MET A 1 -26.56 -2.99 -28.88
N ARG A 2 -26.92 -4.26 -29.12
CA ARG A 2 -26.74 -5.35 -28.13
C ARG A 2 -25.28 -5.61 -27.71
N VAL A 3 -24.34 -5.57 -28.67
CA VAL A 3 -22.91 -5.75 -28.39
C VAL A 3 -22.33 -4.58 -27.59
N LEU A 4 -22.73 -3.34 -27.93
CA LEU A 4 -22.36 -2.12 -27.20
C LEU A 4 -22.86 -2.15 -25.75
N LEU A 5 -24.11 -2.58 -25.53
CA LEU A 5 -24.66 -2.75 -24.18
C LEU A 5 -23.89 -3.83 -23.40
N ALA A 6 -23.58 -4.97 -24.03
CA ALA A 6 -22.80 -6.03 -23.39
C ALA A 6 -21.38 -5.57 -23.02
N THR A 7 -20.70 -4.83 -23.90
CA THR A 7 -19.35 -4.30 -23.60
C THR A 7 -19.38 -3.28 -22.47
N ILE A 8 -20.40 -2.40 -22.42
CA ILE A 8 -20.55 -1.41 -21.35
C ILE A 8 -20.82 -2.11 -20.01
N VAL A 9 -21.73 -3.09 -19.99
CA VAL A 9 -22.02 -3.86 -18.78
C VAL A 9 -20.79 -4.62 -18.29
N CYS A 10 -20.05 -5.30 -19.19
CA CYS A 10 -18.82 -5.99 -18.83
C CYS A 10 -17.77 -5.05 -18.22
N PHE A 11 -17.51 -3.90 -18.87
CA PHE A 11 -16.54 -2.92 -18.36
C PHE A 11 -16.94 -2.38 -16.99
N SER A 12 -18.24 -2.11 -16.81
CA SER A 12 -18.78 -1.63 -15.54
C SER A 12 -18.59 -2.67 -14.42
N THR A 13 -18.87 -3.95 -14.69
CA THR A 13 -18.67 -5.03 -13.71
C THR A 13 -17.20 -5.28 -13.39
N LEU A 14 -16.31 -5.14 -14.37
CA LEU A 14 -14.86 -5.27 -14.18
C LEU A 14 -14.30 -4.14 -13.31
N SER A 15 -14.81 -2.91 -13.47
CA SER A 15 -14.44 -1.79 -12.61
C SER A 15 -14.92 -1.95 -11.17
N VAL A 16 -16.09 -2.58 -10.95
CA VAL A 16 -16.60 -2.90 -9.60
C VAL A 16 -15.84 -4.06 -8.94
N LEU A 17 -15.32 -5.02 -9.71
CA LEU A 17 -14.43 -6.06 -9.19
C LEU A 17 -13.01 -5.54 -8.92
N SER A 18 -12.64 -4.41 -9.53
CA SER A 18 -11.38 -3.70 -9.30
C SER A 18 -11.51 -2.70 -8.15
N GLU A 19 -12.21 -3.07 -7.07
CA GLU A 19 -12.13 -2.27 -5.86
C GLU A 19 -10.70 -2.30 -5.32
N ALA A 20 -10.11 -1.12 -5.25
CA ALA A 20 -8.76 -0.97 -4.76
C ALA A 20 -8.79 -1.19 -3.24
N VAL A 21 -8.28 -2.32 -2.79
CA VAL A 21 -7.98 -2.51 -1.36
C VAL A 21 -7.03 -1.40 -0.91
N VAL A 22 -7.41 -0.73 0.17
CA VAL A 22 -6.59 0.29 0.82
C VAL A 22 -6.17 -0.17 2.20
N VAL A 23 -4.99 0.28 2.61
CA VAL A 23 -4.40 0.03 3.92
C VAL A 23 -4.52 1.28 4.75
N LYS A 24 -5.09 1.16 5.95
CA LYS A 24 -5.24 2.25 6.92
C LYS A 24 -4.35 2.03 8.13
N ASP A 25 -3.59 3.06 8.49
CA ASP A 25 -2.77 3.11 9.70
C ASP A 25 -2.98 4.46 10.42
N GLY A 26 -3.88 4.48 11.40
CA GLY A 26 -4.35 5.72 12.02
C GLY A 26 -5.05 6.62 10.99
N ASP A 27 -4.52 7.84 10.81
CA ASP A 27 -5.02 8.82 9.84
C ASP A 27 -4.42 8.66 8.44
N PHE A 28 -3.43 7.77 8.28
CA PHE A 28 -2.83 7.51 6.99
C PHE A 28 -3.61 6.43 6.22
N ILE A 29 -3.80 6.68 4.93
CA ILE A 29 -4.45 5.77 4.00
C ILE A 29 -3.49 5.56 2.83
N PHE A 30 -3.28 4.31 2.46
CA PHE A 30 -2.38 3.91 1.39
C PHE A 30 -3.09 2.94 0.43
N SER A 31 -2.78 3.02 -0.86
CA SER A 31 -3.14 1.95 -1.79
C SER A 31 -2.37 0.67 -1.45
N LEU A 32 -3.01 -0.50 -1.56
CA LEU A 32 -2.31 -1.77 -1.36
C LEU A 32 -1.12 -1.92 -2.33
N GLU A 33 -1.25 -1.41 -3.55
CA GLU A 33 -0.17 -1.38 -4.54
C GLU A 33 1.03 -0.53 -4.10
N ALA A 34 0.81 0.63 -3.47
CA ALA A 34 1.90 1.41 -2.90
C ALA A 34 2.58 0.66 -1.73
N VAL A 35 1.81 -0.04 -0.89
CA VAL A 35 2.33 -0.85 0.22
C VAL A 35 3.14 -2.05 -0.28
N LYS A 36 2.71 -2.70 -1.36
CA LYS A 36 3.51 -3.75 -2.05
C LYS A 36 4.85 -3.19 -2.54
N LYS A 37 4.85 -2.04 -3.24
CA LYS A 37 6.09 -1.37 -3.69
C LYS A 37 6.99 -0.95 -2.52
N LEU A 38 6.40 -0.55 -1.39
CA LEU A 38 7.15 -0.21 -0.19
C LEU A 38 7.98 -1.42 0.30
N LYS A 39 7.46 -2.65 0.21
CA LYS A 39 8.22 -3.86 0.56
C LYS A 39 9.57 -3.93 -0.15
N ASP A 40 9.57 -3.73 -1.46
CA ASP A 40 10.77 -3.80 -2.29
C ASP A 40 11.79 -2.72 -1.88
N LEU A 41 11.31 -1.51 -1.60
CA LEU A 41 12.15 -0.42 -1.10
C LEU A 41 12.74 -0.73 0.28
N MET A 42 11.96 -1.34 1.17
CA MET A 42 12.40 -1.71 2.51
C MET A 42 13.42 -2.83 2.48
N ASP A 43 13.23 -3.84 1.64
CA ASP A 43 14.16 -4.96 1.50
C ASP A 43 15.53 -4.48 0.95
N ASP A 44 15.54 -3.53 0.00
CA ASP A 44 16.78 -2.86 -0.44
C ASP A 44 17.48 -2.08 0.69
N VAL A 45 16.72 -1.42 1.57
CA VAL A 45 17.27 -0.65 2.70
C VAL A 45 17.78 -1.55 3.82
N GLN A 46 17.11 -2.68 4.10
CA GLN A 46 17.53 -3.61 5.15
C GLN A 46 18.88 -4.27 4.84
N LEU A 47 19.18 -4.50 3.56
CA LEU A 47 20.51 -4.96 3.13
C LEU A 47 21.62 -3.93 3.41
N LYS A 48 21.27 -2.66 3.61
CA LYS A 48 22.21 -1.53 3.64
C LYS A 48 22.25 -0.77 4.96
N SER A 49 21.38 -1.06 5.94
CA SER A 49 21.22 -0.18 7.11
C SER A 49 20.69 -0.86 8.39
N SER A 50 21.07 -0.32 9.55
CA SER A 50 20.48 -0.66 10.86
C SER A 50 19.02 -0.16 10.95
N ARG A 51 18.15 -0.89 11.67
CA ARG A 51 16.70 -0.61 11.76
C ARG A 51 16.37 0.86 12.09
N MET A 52 17.18 1.54 12.89
CA MET A 52 16.90 2.91 13.35
C MET A 52 17.08 3.97 12.24
N SER A 53 18.00 3.75 11.28
CA SER A 53 18.23 4.67 10.15
C SER A 53 17.36 4.35 8.93
N SER A 54 16.60 3.25 8.98
CA SER A 54 15.86 2.75 7.82
C SER A 54 14.77 3.72 7.32
N SER A 55 14.05 4.41 8.21
CA SER A 55 13.00 5.36 7.80
C SER A 55 13.56 6.60 7.12
N ALA A 56 14.65 7.19 7.64
CA ALA A 56 15.30 8.34 7.02
C ALA A 56 15.85 7.99 5.63
N VAL A 57 16.46 6.80 5.49
CA VAL A 57 16.95 6.30 4.19
C VAL A 57 15.79 6.05 3.22
N LEU A 58 14.67 5.48 3.68
CA LEU A 58 13.46 5.31 2.86
C LEU A 58 12.90 6.65 2.39
N CYS A 59 12.79 7.63 3.29
CA CYS A 59 12.28 8.96 2.99
C CYS A 59 13.16 9.77 2.02
N ALA A 60 14.45 9.45 1.94
CA ALA A 60 15.38 10.03 0.97
C ALA A 60 15.29 9.38 -0.43
N LYS A 61 14.61 8.23 -0.59
CA LYS A 61 14.52 7.56 -1.89
C LYS A 61 13.57 8.34 -2.83
N PRO A 62 14.01 8.69 -4.05
CA PRO A 62 13.14 9.34 -5.04
C PRO A 62 12.02 8.41 -5.51
N ALA A 63 12.25 7.09 -5.49
CA ALA A 63 11.26 6.08 -5.85
C ALA A 63 10.18 5.82 -4.78
N LEU A 64 10.25 6.49 -3.62
CA LEU A 64 9.23 6.36 -2.59
C LEU A 64 7.90 6.94 -3.09
N PRO A 65 6.79 6.17 -3.10
CA PRO A 65 5.48 6.67 -3.49
C PRO A 65 5.05 7.92 -2.70
N GLU A 66 4.33 8.82 -3.37
CA GLU A 66 3.91 10.12 -2.80
C GLU A 66 3.09 9.95 -1.51
N GLU A 67 2.27 8.90 -1.44
CA GLU A 67 1.42 8.57 -0.29
C GLU A 67 2.23 8.45 1.02
N PHE A 68 3.49 8.02 0.97
CA PHE A 68 4.35 7.89 2.15
C PHE A 68 5.09 9.18 2.54
N ARG A 69 5.01 10.24 1.73
CA ARG A 69 5.70 11.51 2.03
C ARG A 69 5.14 12.16 3.30
N ALA A 70 3.84 12.05 3.54
CA ALA A 70 3.21 12.52 4.78
C ALA A 70 3.74 11.75 6.01
N VAL A 71 4.01 10.45 5.87
CA VAL A 71 4.60 9.63 6.95
C VAL A 71 5.99 10.14 7.32
N CYS A 72 6.81 10.50 6.32
CA CYS A 72 8.16 11.02 6.54
C CYS A 72 8.22 12.32 7.34
N GLN A 73 7.13 13.10 7.35
CA GLN A 73 7.01 14.34 8.11
C GLN A 73 6.54 14.10 9.56
N SER A 74 6.07 12.88 9.87
CA SER A 74 5.60 12.52 11.20
C SER A 74 6.75 12.13 12.14
N THR A 75 6.63 12.49 13.42
CA THR A 75 7.58 12.07 14.47
C THR A 75 7.59 10.55 14.69
N GLY A 76 6.53 9.84 14.26
CA GLY A 76 6.38 8.40 14.37
C GLY A 76 6.73 7.60 13.11
N ALA A 77 7.38 8.21 12.11
CA ALA A 77 7.59 7.60 10.79
C ALA A 77 8.15 6.17 10.85
N GLY A 78 9.16 5.92 11.69
CA GLY A 78 9.76 4.60 11.84
C GLY A 78 8.76 3.53 12.33
N MET A 79 7.85 3.88 13.24
CA MET A 79 6.82 2.97 13.73
C MET A 79 5.77 2.69 12.65
N VAL A 80 5.34 3.72 11.93
CA VAL A 80 4.40 3.59 10.81
C VAL A 80 4.99 2.68 9.73
N PHE A 81 6.22 2.93 9.27
CA PHE A 81 6.89 2.05 8.31
C PHE A 81 7.07 0.62 8.83
N SER A 82 7.32 0.43 10.12
CA SER A 82 7.40 -0.91 10.71
C SER A 82 6.07 -1.65 10.66
N ARG A 83 4.93 -0.98 10.91
CA ARG A 83 3.60 -1.59 10.80
C ARG A 83 3.23 -1.87 9.34
N LEU A 84 3.51 -0.92 8.45
CA LEU A 84 3.30 -1.09 7.01
C LEU A 84 4.16 -2.22 6.43
N LYS A 85 5.36 -2.47 6.96
CA LYS A 85 6.16 -3.64 6.58
C LYS A 85 5.42 -4.94 6.85
N THR A 86 4.79 -5.07 8.01
CA THR A 86 4.02 -6.27 8.37
C THR A 86 2.86 -6.48 7.40
N VAL A 87 2.16 -5.40 7.02
CA VAL A 87 1.11 -5.46 6.00
C VAL A 87 1.66 -5.86 4.64
N ALA A 88 2.77 -5.26 4.22
CA ALA A 88 3.38 -5.52 2.92
C ALA A 88 3.90 -6.96 2.76
N VAL A 89 4.34 -7.60 3.85
CA VAL A 89 4.72 -9.02 3.86
C VAL A 89 3.51 -9.94 3.65
N HIS A 90 2.31 -9.51 4.06
CA HIS A 90 1.07 -10.27 3.98
C HIS A 90 0.05 -9.57 3.07
N ALA A 91 0.53 -9.03 1.94
CA ALA A 91 -0.30 -8.28 1.01
C ALA A 91 -1.42 -9.14 0.41
N ASP A 92 -1.18 -10.44 0.23
CA ASP A 92 -2.15 -11.46 -0.19
C ASP A 92 -3.32 -11.60 0.81
N ILE A 93 -3.03 -11.57 2.11
CA ILE A 93 -4.06 -11.58 3.16
C ILE A 93 -4.88 -10.27 3.12
N CYS A 94 -4.23 -9.18 2.73
CA CYS A 94 -4.85 -7.87 2.59
C CYS A 94 -5.81 -7.84 1.38
N GLU A 95 -5.51 -8.55 0.29
CA GLU A 95 -6.38 -8.67 -0.90
C GLU A 95 -7.73 -9.30 -0.60
N ILE A 96 -7.80 -10.18 0.41
CA ILE A 96 -9.05 -10.80 0.87
C ILE A 96 -9.62 -10.12 2.13
N CYS A 97 -9.11 -8.93 2.48
CA CYS A 97 -9.47 -8.16 3.67
C CYS A 97 -9.52 -8.97 4.98
N ALA A 98 -8.65 -9.98 5.11
CA ALA A 98 -8.55 -10.80 6.32
C ALA A 98 -7.63 -10.17 7.39
N MET A 99 -7.22 -8.92 7.20
CA MET A 99 -6.39 -8.15 8.12
C MET A 99 -7.04 -6.79 8.41
N ALA A 100 -7.12 -6.41 9.69
CA ALA A 100 -7.87 -5.22 10.13
C ALA A 100 -7.37 -3.88 9.56
N ALA A 101 -6.13 -3.83 9.10
CA ALA A 101 -5.57 -2.65 8.44
C ALA A 101 -6.10 -2.48 7.00
N CYS A 102 -6.71 -3.50 6.42
CA CYS A 102 -7.11 -3.55 5.01
C CYS A 102 -8.63 -3.33 4.89
N THR A 103 -9.04 -2.48 3.97
CA THR A 103 -10.46 -2.16 3.72
C THR A 103 -10.71 -1.96 2.23
N GLY A 104 -11.98 -2.01 1.83
CA GLY A 104 -12.39 -1.96 0.42
C GLY A 104 -12.63 -3.32 -0.22
N CYS A 105 -12.86 -4.38 0.57
CA CYS A 105 -13.48 -5.62 0.06
C CYS A 105 -14.95 -5.67 0.48
N PHE A 106 -15.82 -6.17 -0.41
CA PHE A 106 -17.23 -6.46 -0.14
C PHE A 106 -17.47 -7.88 0.36
#